data_AF-A0A821N627-F1
#
_entry.id   AF-A0A821N627-F1
#
_cell.length_a   1.000
_cell.length_b   1.000
_cell.length_c   1.000
_cell.angle_alpha   90.00
_cell.angle_beta   90.00
_cell.angle_gamma   90.00
#
_symmetry.space_group_name_H-M   'P 1'
#
loop_
_entity.id
_entity.type
_entity.pdbx_description
1 polymer ?
#
loop_
_entity_poly.entity_id
_entity_poly.type
_entity_poly.pdbx_seq_one_letter_code
_entity_poly.pdbx_strand_id
1 'polypeptide(L)'
;MADMKFITNLKTRDPDLFTSKQAVQLKIYLKKLEEKLDPNHIYSLLEKSERNIKLVVLMTNVSRVGGSLLKFIHAIDNYMDIYRETKPKKDRLLSIENDYKNNL
;
A
#
# COMPACT_ATOMS: atom_id res chain seq x y z
N MET A 1 17.88 4.82 -8.96
CA MET A 1 17.48 5.05 -7.55
C MET A 1 18.60 5.67 -6.70
N ALA A 2 19.61 6.32 -7.29
CA ALA A 2 20.74 6.92 -6.56
C ALA A 2 20.46 8.37 -6.07
N ASP A 3 19.28 8.90 -6.35
CA ASP A 3 18.87 10.24 -5.93
C ASP A 3 18.50 10.22 -4.43
N MET A 4 19.14 11.06 -3.61
CA MET A 4 18.79 11.21 -2.19
C MET A 4 17.31 11.58 -2.00
N LYS A 5 16.69 12.24 -2.98
CA LYS A 5 15.25 12.57 -2.93
C LYS A 5 14.36 11.34 -2.98
N PHE A 6 14.86 10.19 -3.47
CA PHE A 6 14.09 8.94 -3.51
C PHE A 6 13.63 8.51 -2.11
N ILE A 7 14.51 8.54 -1.11
CA ILE A 7 14.18 8.14 0.27
C ILE A 7 13.18 9.10 0.89
N THR A 8 13.37 10.40 0.69
CA THR A 8 12.42 11.43 1.14
C THR A 8 11.06 11.22 0.51
N ASN A 9 11.02 11.08 -0.82
CA ASN A 9 9.78 10.84 -1.57
C ASN A 9 9.07 9.55 -1.15
N LEU A 10 9.82 8.49 -0.80
CA LEU A 10 9.22 7.25 -0.32
C LEU A 10 8.51 7.43 1.03
N LYS A 11 9.05 8.28 1.91
CA LYS A 11 8.50 8.53 3.25
C LYS A 11 7.37 9.55 3.25
N THR A 12 7.46 10.58 2.40
CA THR A 12 6.55 11.74 2.45
C THR A 12 5.43 11.67 1.43
N ARG A 13 5.35 10.60 0.63
CA ARG A 13 4.30 10.49 -0.39
C ARG A 13 2.94 10.31 0.26
N ASP A 14 2.07 11.27 -0.01
CA ASP A 14 0.68 11.22 0.41
C ASP A 14 -0.04 10.07 -0.32
N PRO A 15 -0.62 9.10 0.42
CA PRO A 15 -1.39 8.02 -0.19
C PRO A 15 -2.65 8.52 -0.92
N ASP A 16 -3.17 9.71 -0.61
CA ASP A 16 -4.34 10.29 -1.27
C ASP A 16 -4.09 10.73 -2.71
N LEU A 17 -2.82 10.88 -3.10
CA LEU A 17 -2.41 11.22 -4.45
C LEU A 17 -2.39 10.00 -5.39
N PHE A 18 -2.67 8.80 -4.89
CA PHE A 18 -2.78 7.61 -5.72
C PHE A 18 -4.11 7.61 -6.50
N THR A 19 -3.99 7.52 -7.82
CA THR A 19 -5.15 7.44 -8.70
C THR A 19 -5.72 6.02 -8.74
N SER A 20 -7.01 5.88 -9.05
CA SER A 20 -7.66 4.58 -9.28
C SER A 20 -6.93 3.74 -10.34
N LYS A 21 -6.38 4.38 -11.38
CA LYS A 21 -5.61 3.71 -12.43
C LYS A 21 -4.31 3.10 -11.89
N GLN A 22 -3.59 3.85 -11.05
CA GLN A 22 -2.38 3.36 -10.39
C GLN A 22 -2.67 2.21 -9.42
N ALA A 23 -3.81 2.25 -8.71
CA ALA A 23 -4.24 1.15 -7.85
C ALA A 23 -4.52 -0.13 -8.65
N VAL A 24 -5.22 -0.03 -9.80
CA VAL A 24 -5.46 -1.20 -10.68
C VAL A 24 -4.15 -1.76 -11.22
N GLN A 25 -3.24 -0.90 -11.68
CA GLN A 25 -1.93 -1.33 -12.15
C GLN A 25 -1.14 -2.02 -11.03
N LEU A 26 -1.19 -1.48 -9.81
CA LEU A 26 -0.51 -2.06 -8.66
C LEU A 26 -0.99 -3.49 -8.40
N LYS A 27 -2.30 -3.74 -8.43
CA LYS A 27 -2.87 -5.09 -8.26
C LYS A 27 -2.36 -6.08 -9.30
N ILE A 28 -2.24 -5.64 -10.56
CA ILE A 28 -1.69 -6.47 -11.64
C ILE A 28 -0.22 -6.82 -11.35
N TYR A 29 0.58 -5.85 -10.91
CA TYR A 29 1.99 -6.09 -10.57
C TYR A 29 2.14 -7.00 -9.35
N LEU A 30 1.33 -6.80 -8.31
CA LEU A 30 1.33 -7.65 -7.12
C LEU A 30 0.98 -9.10 -7.45
N LYS A 31 -0.02 -9.33 -8.31
CA LYS A 31 -0.37 -10.68 -8.77
C LYS A 31 0.79 -11.35 -9.51
N LYS A 32 1.44 -10.64 -10.43
CA LYS A 32 2.63 -11.16 -11.13
C LYS A 32 3.81 -11.44 -10.21
N LEU A 33 3.96 -10.65 -9.15
CA LEU A 33 4.99 -10.87 -8.14
C LEU A 33 4.68 -12.09 -7.29
N GLU A 34 3.42 -12.26 -6.90
CA GLU A 34 2.91 -13.43 -6.19
C GLU A 34 3.17 -14.71 -6.99
N GLU A 35 2.81 -14.75 -8.27
CA GLU A 35 3.08 -15.89 -9.17
C GLU A 35 4.57 -16.26 -9.26
N LYS A 36 5.48 -15.29 -9.04
CA LYS A 36 6.93 -15.54 -9.02
C LYS A 36 7.45 -16.00 -7.67
N LEU A 37 6.90 -15.46 -6.58
CA LEU A 37 7.32 -15.80 -5.21
C LEU A 37 6.72 -17.13 -4.74
N ASP A 38 5.52 -17.46 -5.20
CA ASP A 38 4.79 -18.70 -4.92
C ASP A 38 4.30 -19.36 -6.22
N PRO A 39 5.22 -19.91 -7.04
CA PRO A 39 4.87 -20.50 -8.34
C PRO A 39 3.96 -21.73 -8.22
N ASN A 40 3.99 -22.40 -7.07
CA ASN A 40 3.15 -23.56 -6.78
C ASN A 40 1.78 -23.17 -6.18
N HIS A 41 1.51 -21.87 -6.01
CA HIS A 41 0.26 -21.33 -5.49
C HIS A 41 -0.13 -21.93 -4.12
N ILE A 42 0.85 -22.27 -3.29
CA ILE A 42 0.66 -22.90 -1.97
C ILE A 42 -0.18 -22.00 -1.05
N TYR A 43 0.00 -20.68 -1.17
CA TYR A 43 -0.65 -19.69 -0.32
C TYR A 43 -1.93 -19.09 -0.94
N SER A 44 -2.32 -19.53 -2.15
CA SER A 44 -3.46 -18.97 -2.88
C SER A 44 -4.79 -19.12 -2.14
N LEU A 45 -4.94 -20.18 -1.34
CA LEU A 45 -6.14 -20.46 -0.55
C LEU A 45 -6.19 -19.70 0.78
N LEU A 46 -5.09 -19.04 1.18
CA LEU A 46 -5.05 -18.26 2.41
C LEU A 46 -5.82 -16.95 2.26
N GLU A 47 -6.30 -16.42 3.40
CA GLU A 47 -6.83 -15.07 3.45
C GLU A 47 -5.79 -14.05 2.97
N LYS A 48 -6.25 -12.93 2.39
CA LYS A 48 -5.36 -11.89 1.80
C LYS A 48 -4.30 -11.41 2.80
N SER A 49 -4.67 -11.21 4.06
CA SER A 49 -3.78 -10.76 5.13
C SER A 49 -2.66 -11.78 5.41
N GLU A 50 -3.01 -13.05 5.58
CA GLU A 50 -2.09 -14.15 5.85
C GLU A 50 -1.18 -14.42 4.64
N ARG A 51 -1.76 -14.42 3.44
CA ARG A 51 -1.02 -14.57 2.18
C ARG A 51 0.05 -13.48 2.03
N ASN A 52 -0.32 -12.22 2.27
CA ASN A 52 0.64 -11.11 2.22
C ASN A 52 1.80 -11.30 3.21
N ILE A 53 1.53 -11.80 4.43
CA ILE A 53 2.58 -12.10 5.41
C ILE A 53 3.54 -13.16 4.87
N LYS A 54 3.02 -14.27 4.31
CA LYS A 54 3.84 -15.34 3.72
C LYS A 54 4.70 -14.84 2.56
N LEU A 55 4.12 -14.05 1.65
CA LEU A 55 4.85 -13.46 0.52
C LEU A 55 5.96 -12.49 0.99
N VAL A 56 5.70 -11.69 2.02
CA VAL A 56 6.72 -10.83 2.63
C VAL A 56 7.85 -11.65 3.24
N VAL A 57 7.55 -12.77 3.92
CA VAL A 57 8.58 -13.67 4.46
C VAL A 57 9.43 -14.26 3.35
N LEU A 58 8.81 -14.77 2.27
CA LEU A 58 9.53 -15.27 1.10
C LEU A 58 10.44 -14.21 0.49
N MET A 59 9.92 -13.00 0.28
CA MET A 59 10.72 -11.90 -0.27
C MET A 59 11.84 -11.46 0.69
N THR A 60 11.61 -11.52 2.00
CA THR A 60 12.63 -11.21 3.01
C THR A 60 13.80 -12.18 2.95
N ASN A 61 13.54 -13.47 2.68
CA ASN A 61 14.57 -14.49 2.50
C ASN A 61 15.41 -14.23 1.23
N VAL A 62 14.84 -13.59 0.21
CA VAL A 62 15.57 -13.16 -1.00
C VAL A 62 16.33 -11.84 -0.74
N SER A 63 15.67 -10.87 -0.12
CA SER A 63 16.22 -9.56 0.21
C SER A 63 15.44 -8.91 1.34
N ARG A 64 16.13 -8.57 2.43
CA ARG A 64 15.53 -7.84 3.57
C ARG A 64 14.89 -6.51 3.15
N VAL A 65 15.54 -5.78 2.24
CA VAL A 65 15.01 -4.52 1.71
C VAL A 65 13.80 -4.78 0.82
N GLY A 66 13.87 -5.82 -0.03
CA GLY A 66 12.75 -6.26 -0.86
C GLY A 66 11.52 -6.63 -0.05
N GLY A 67 11.67 -7.39 1.05
CA GLY A 67 10.58 -7.73 1.94
C GLY A 67 9.96 -6.52 2.63
N SER A 68 10.80 -5.57 3.09
CA SER A 68 10.33 -4.32 3.69
C SER A 68 9.54 -3.46 2.70
N LEU A 69 10.01 -3.38 1.44
CA LEU A 69 9.32 -2.66 0.39
C LEU A 69 8.00 -3.36 0.01
N LEU A 70 7.98 -4.68 -0.10
CA LEU A 70 6.77 -5.44 -0.38
C LEU A 70 5.71 -5.24 0.71
N LYS A 71 6.12 -5.23 1.99
CA LYS A 71 5.23 -4.91 3.11
C LYS A 71 4.61 -3.52 2.96
N PHE A 72 5.41 -2.51 2.60
CA PHE A 72 4.93 -1.15 2.35
C PHE A 72 3.93 -1.10 1.20
N ILE A 73 4.22 -1.80 0.10
CA ILE A 73 3.34 -1.85 -1.07
C ILE A 73 1.99 -2.52 -0.73
N HIS A 74 1.97 -3.60 0.05
CA HIS A 74 0.73 -4.21 0.53
C HIS A 74 -0.10 -3.27 1.41
N ALA A 75 0.56 -2.43 2.22
CA ALA A 75 -0.13 -1.42 3.02
C ALA A 75 -0.81 -0.37 2.13
N ILE A 76 -0.14 0.06 1.04
CA ILE A 76 -0.74 0.97 0.04
C ILE A 76 -1.95 0.29 -0.63
N ASP A 77 -1.82 -0.94 -1.10
CA ASP A 77 -2.93 -1.65 -1.75
C ASP A 77 -4.16 -1.75 -0.84
N ASN A 78 -3.96 -2.10 0.44
CA ASN A 78 -5.03 -2.14 1.43
C ASN A 78 -5.63 -0.76 1.71
N TYR A 79 -4.82 0.30 1.78
CA TYR A 79 -5.32 1.66 1.89
C TYR A 79 -6.21 2.04 0.70
N MET A 80 -5.76 1.72 -0.51
CA MET A 80 -6.50 2.02 -1.75
C MET A 80 -7.82 1.26 -1.84
N ASP A 81 -7.91 0.06 -1.26
CA ASP A 81 -9.17 -0.71 -1.18
C ASP A 81 -10.24 0.01 -0.35
N ILE A 82 -9.83 0.62 0.77
CA ILE A 82 -10.75 1.34 1.67
C ILE A 82 -10.85 2.85 1.39
N TYR A 83 -10.00 3.37 0.49
CA TYR A 83 -9.86 4.81 0.23
C TYR A 83 -11.19 5.49 -0.13
N ARG A 84 -12.03 4.81 -0.91
CA ARG A 84 -13.35 5.33 -1.31
C ARG A 84 -14.28 5.55 -0.11
N GLU A 85 -14.10 4.78 0.95
CA GLU A 85 -14.89 4.88 2.19
C GLU A 85 -14.27 5.84 3.20
N THR A 86 -12.93 5.88 3.28
CA THR A 86 -12.21 6.70 4.26
C THR A 86 -12.09 8.16 3.83
N LYS A 87 -11.87 8.44 2.54
CA LYS A 87 -11.72 9.79 2.00
C LYS A 87 -12.88 10.73 2.38
N PRO A 88 -14.17 10.42 2.11
CA PRO A 88 -15.25 11.34 2.43
C PRO A 88 -15.38 11.61 3.95
N LYS A 89 -15.04 10.62 4.78
CA LYS A 89 -15.03 10.79 6.25
C LYS A 89 -13.91 11.73 6.69
N LYS A 90 -12.72 11.58 6.10
CA LYS A 90 -11.55 12.44 6.34
C LYS A 90 -11.83 13.88 5.89
N ASP A 91 -12.39 14.07 4.69
CA ASP A 91 -12.75 15.39 4.15
C ASP A 91 -13.80 16.09 5.03
N ARG A 92 -14.81 15.35 5.50
CA ARG A 92 -15.82 15.87 6.42
C ARG A 92 -15.23 16.28 7.77
N LEU A 93 -14.35 15.46 8.35
CA LEU A 93 -13.67 15.78 9.60
C LEU A 93 -12.86 17.08 9.45
N LEU A 94 -12.10 17.21 8.37
CA LEU A 94 -11.30 18.40 8.09
C LEU A 94 -12.16 19.67 7.98
N SER A 95 -13.33 19.57 7.33
CA SER A 95 -14.28 20.69 7.29
C SER A 95 -14.73 21.11 8.69
N ILE A 96 -15.13 20.14 9.52
CA ILE A 96 -15.59 20.40 10.89
C ILE A 96 -14.48 21.00 11.75
N GLU A 97 -13.25 20.50 11.63
CA GLU A 97 -12.09 21.03 12.36
C GLU A 97 -11.77 22.48 11.97
N ASN A 98 -11.90 22.81 10.68
CA ASN A 98 -11.72 24.18 10.21
C ASN A 98 -12.84 25.10 10.71
N ASP A 99 -14.09 24.64 10.66
CA ASP A 99 -15.23 25.39 11.17
C ASP A 99 -15.08 25.65 12.67
N TYR A 100 -14.62 24.67 13.45
CA TYR A 100 -14.37 24.85 14.87
C TYR A 100 -13.25 25.86 15.14
N LYS A 101 -12.14 25.80 14.41
CA LYS A 101 -11.00 26.73 14.57
C LYS A 101 -11.32 28.15 14.16
N ASN A 102 -12.19 28.35 13.17
CA ASN A 102 -12.54 29.67 12.65
C ASN A 102 -13.68 30.35 13.43
N ASN A 103 -14.40 29.62 14.27
CA ASN A 103 -15.49 30.13 15.11
C ASN A 103 -15.12 30.26 16.61
N LEU A 104 -13.83 30.17 16.92
CA LEU A 104 -13.22 30.42 18.23
C LEU A 104 -12.22 31.57 18.11
#